data_AF-A0A8M1MTM2-F1
#
_entry.id   AF-A0A8M1MTM2-F1
#
_cell.length_a   1.000
_cell.length_b   1.000
_cell.length_c   1.000
_cell.angle_alpha   90.00
_cell.angle_beta   90.00
_cell.angle_gamma   90.00
#
_symmetry.space_group_name_H-M   'P 1'
#
loop_
_entity.id
_entity.type
_entity.pdbx_description
1 polymer ?
#
loop_
_entity_poly.entity_id
_entity_poly.type
_entity_poly.pdbx_seq_one_letter_code
_entity_poly.pdbx_strand_id
1 'polypeptide(L)'
;MKTKMKYSTTKISPAKMNSSASKALVKSPKLRNKVLFRYYDSQSPSHETGDGVDGQTLLVNLSPTKDKDFLLHANNKEHSVELQKCENQLPDQAFFRLHRKSSKCVSFECKNNPGVFIGVKDNHLALIKVGDQTEDSSIENTIFKLS
;
A
#
# COMPACT_ATOMS: atom_id res chain seq x y z
N MET A 1 -55.22 67.17 -9.26
CA MET A 1 -54.67 66.38 -10.38
C MET A 1 -53.56 65.49 -9.86
N LYS A 2 -53.62 64.16 -10.02
CA LYS A 2 -52.54 63.23 -9.63
C LYS A 2 -52.08 62.45 -10.85
N THR A 3 -50.81 62.57 -11.21
CA THR A 3 -50.17 61.93 -12.36
C THR A 3 -49.79 60.49 -12.01
N LYS A 4 -50.16 59.51 -12.85
CA LYS A 4 -49.73 58.10 -12.70
C LYS A 4 -48.50 57.83 -13.58
N MET A 5 -47.41 57.41 -12.95
CA MET A 5 -46.20 56.89 -13.59
C MET A 5 -46.45 55.47 -14.12
N LYS A 6 -45.99 55.18 -15.34
CA LYS A 6 -46.07 53.85 -15.98
C LYS A 6 -44.66 53.24 -15.99
N TYR A 7 -44.51 52.04 -15.42
CA TYR A 7 -43.28 51.26 -15.54
C TYR A 7 -43.44 50.21 -16.64
N SER A 8 -42.51 50.18 -17.60
CA SER A 8 -42.42 49.14 -18.63
C SER A 8 -41.74 47.90 -18.06
N THR A 9 -42.42 46.77 -18.03
CA THR A 9 -41.84 45.46 -17.71
C THR A 9 -41.42 44.75 -18.98
N THR A 10 -40.13 44.81 -19.32
CA THR A 10 -39.55 43.93 -20.34
C THR A 10 -39.33 42.57 -19.71
N LYS A 11 -40.06 41.55 -20.16
CA LYS A 11 -39.91 40.15 -19.72
C LYS A 11 -38.69 39.55 -20.41
N ILE A 12 -37.70 39.11 -19.66
CA ILE A 12 -36.56 38.35 -20.18
C ILE A 12 -36.90 36.87 -20.04
N SER A 13 -36.95 36.13 -21.15
CA SER A 13 -37.20 34.69 -21.16
C SER A 13 -36.03 33.92 -20.50
N PRO A 14 -36.29 32.86 -19.70
CA PRO A 14 -35.21 32.05 -19.14
C PRO A 14 -34.48 31.31 -20.26
N ALA A 15 -33.16 31.53 -20.36
CA ALA A 15 -32.31 30.74 -21.24
C ALA A 15 -32.24 29.28 -20.74
N LYS A 16 -32.45 28.33 -21.66
CA LYS A 16 -32.35 26.88 -21.41
C LYS A 16 -30.87 26.55 -21.17
N MET A 17 -30.51 26.15 -19.94
CA MET A 17 -29.17 25.65 -19.62
C MET A 17 -29.07 24.17 -19.97
N ASN A 18 -28.49 23.87 -21.12
CA ASN A 18 -27.99 22.53 -21.45
C ASN A 18 -26.57 22.40 -20.89
N SER A 19 -26.46 22.15 -19.58
CA SER A 19 -25.19 21.70 -19.00
C SER A 19 -25.07 20.19 -19.25
N SER A 20 -24.23 19.79 -20.20
CA SER A 20 -23.73 18.42 -20.25
C SER A 20 -22.70 18.27 -19.13
N ALA A 21 -23.18 18.07 -17.91
CA ALA A 21 -22.35 17.55 -16.83
C ALA A 21 -21.85 16.18 -17.28
N SER A 22 -20.61 16.14 -17.75
CA SER A 22 -19.82 14.92 -17.84
C SER A 22 -19.88 14.27 -16.46
N LYS A 23 -20.76 13.28 -16.29
CA LYS A 23 -20.78 12.44 -15.10
C LYS A 23 -19.43 11.73 -15.09
N ALA A 24 -18.47 12.30 -14.39
CA ALA A 24 -17.33 11.55 -13.91
C ALA A 24 -17.94 10.38 -13.14
N LEU A 25 -17.80 9.18 -13.67
CA LEU A 25 -18.15 7.95 -12.99
C LEU A 25 -17.22 7.86 -11.79
N VAL A 26 -17.65 8.45 -10.67
CA VAL A 26 -17.02 8.26 -9.36
C VAL A 26 -17.11 6.77 -9.11
N LYS A 27 -16.02 6.04 -9.39
CA LYS A 27 -15.90 4.63 -9.03
C LYS A 27 -16.20 4.57 -7.54
N SER A 28 -17.29 3.90 -7.19
CA SER A 28 -17.64 3.63 -5.80
C SER A 28 -16.44 3.00 -5.10
N PRO A 29 -16.25 3.22 -3.78
CA PRO A 29 -15.17 2.58 -3.05
C PRO A 29 -15.34 1.07 -3.17
N LYS A 30 -14.60 0.43 -4.09
CA LYS A 30 -14.57 -1.02 -4.17
C LYS A 30 -14.06 -1.53 -2.84
N LEU A 31 -14.80 -2.43 -2.22
CA LEU A 31 -14.36 -3.14 -1.02
C LEU A 31 -13.05 -3.85 -1.37
N ARG A 32 -11.92 -3.34 -0.87
CA ARG A 32 -10.60 -3.94 -1.11
C ARG A 32 -10.45 -5.15 -0.20
N ASN A 33 -9.75 -6.16 -0.70
CA ASN A 33 -9.35 -7.28 0.14
C ASN A 33 -8.45 -6.77 1.26
N LYS A 34 -8.63 -7.32 2.46
CA LYS A 34 -7.80 -7.03 3.63
C LYS A 34 -6.76 -8.14 3.80
N VAL A 35 -5.62 -7.76 4.35
CA VAL A 35 -4.52 -8.67 4.73
C VAL A 35 -4.31 -8.53 6.23
N LEU A 36 -4.17 -9.66 6.92
CA LEU A 36 -3.83 -9.74 8.33
C LEU A 36 -2.31 -9.69 8.49
N PHE A 37 -1.85 -8.82 9.38
CA PHE A 37 -0.45 -8.66 9.75
C PHE A 37 -0.26 -9.29 11.13
N ARG A 38 0.73 -10.17 11.28
CA ARG A 38 1.18 -10.64 12.60
C ARG A 38 2.57 -10.10 12.84
N TYR A 39 2.74 -9.40 13.96
CA TYR A 39 3.97 -8.70 14.32
C TYR A 39 4.78 -9.54 15.29
N TYR A 40 6.09 -9.52 15.11
CA TYR A 40 7.07 -10.22 15.93
C TYR A 40 8.25 -9.28 16.19
N ASP A 41 8.79 -9.32 17.40
CA ASP A 41 10.04 -8.63 17.71
C ASP A 41 11.20 -9.35 17.01
N SER A 42 12.10 -8.61 16.37
CA SER A 42 13.26 -9.20 15.69
C SER A 42 14.37 -9.70 16.62
N GLN A 43 14.12 -9.85 17.93
CA GLN A 43 15.16 -9.96 18.96
C GLN A 43 16.33 -10.85 18.53
N SER A 44 17.51 -10.26 18.41
CA SER A 44 18.78 -10.96 18.51
C SER A 44 19.25 -10.90 19.97
N PRO A 45 19.64 -12.01 20.61
CA PRO A 45 20.27 -11.98 21.90
C PRO A 45 21.73 -11.57 21.71
N SER A 46 22.02 -10.27 21.65
CA SER A 46 23.41 -9.79 21.73
C SER A 46 23.54 -8.79 22.86
N HIS A 47 24.16 -9.29 23.91
CA HIS A 47 24.75 -8.53 25.00
C HIS A 47 25.88 -7.68 24.41
N GLU A 48 25.62 -6.43 24.02
CA GLU A 48 26.67 -5.42 23.93
C GLU A 48 26.07 -4.01 23.94
N THR A 49 26.41 -3.28 24.99
CA THR A 49 26.11 -1.86 25.18
C THR A 49 26.94 -1.07 24.16
N GLY A 50 26.30 -0.67 23.06
CA GLY A 50 26.89 0.21 22.05
C GLY A 50 25.92 1.32 21.70
N ASP A 51 26.42 2.55 21.69
CA ASP A 51 25.75 3.81 21.36
C ASP A 51 25.18 3.82 19.93
N GLY A 52 24.06 3.12 19.74
CA GLY A 52 23.33 3.03 18.49
C GLY A 52 21.86 3.19 18.76
N VAL A 53 21.21 4.11 18.06
CA VAL A 53 19.76 4.32 18.08
C VAL A 53 19.12 3.07 17.46
N ASP A 54 18.99 2.00 18.24
CA ASP A 54 18.57 0.68 17.79
C ASP A 54 17.07 0.73 17.50
N GLY A 55 16.75 1.11 16.26
CA GLY A 55 15.40 1.04 15.72
C GLY A 55 15.00 -0.42 15.64
N GLN A 56 14.45 -0.95 16.73
CA GLN A 56 13.98 -2.32 16.81
C GLN A 56 13.12 -2.65 15.59
N THR A 57 13.65 -3.51 14.72
CA THR A 57 13.01 -3.81 13.44
C THR A 57 11.87 -4.78 13.69
N LEU A 58 10.65 -4.44 13.27
CA LEU A 58 9.52 -5.36 13.40
C LEU A 58 9.59 -6.41 12.30
N LEU A 59 9.48 -7.69 12.68
CA LEU A 59 9.21 -8.76 11.72
C LEU A 59 7.70 -8.92 11.56
N VAL A 60 7.26 -9.20 10.35
CA VAL A 60 5.86 -9.46 10.04
C VAL A 60 5.71 -10.69 9.15
N ASN A 61 4.60 -11.41 9.34
CA ASN A 61 4.04 -12.26 8.30
C ASN A 61 2.65 -11.75 7.91
N LEU A 62 2.22 -12.13 6.70
CA LEU A 62 1.05 -11.60 6.03
C LEU A 62 0.15 -12.77 5.62
N SER A 63 -1.15 -12.70 5.93
CA SER A 63 -2.13 -13.69 5.47
C SER A 63 -3.37 -13.00 4.89
N PRO A 64 -4.04 -13.56 3.86
CA PRO A 64 -5.38 -13.14 3.50
C PRO A 64 -6.32 -13.21 4.72
N THR A 65 -7.27 -12.29 4.85
CA THR A 65 -8.20 -12.34 5.99
C THR A 65 -9.19 -13.50 5.92
N LYS A 66 -9.48 -13.99 4.70
CA LYS A 66 -10.41 -15.10 4.46
C LYS A 66 -9.76 -16.46 4.70
N ASP A 67 -8.47 -16.58 4.40
CA ASP A 67 -7.73 -17.85 4.41
C ASP A 67 -6.44 -17.68 5.23
N LYS A 68 -6.59 -17.73 6.56
CA LYS A 68 -5.51 -17.41 7.51
C LYS A 68 -4.39 -18.44 7.58
N ASP A 69 -4.63 -19.63 7.01
CA ASP A 69 -3.67 -20.72 6.91
C ASP A 69 -2.68 -20.52 5.76
N PHE A 70 -2.96 -19.57 4.85
CA PHE A 70 -2.05 -19.18 3.78
C PHE A 70 -1.23 -17.97 4.20
N LEU A 71 0.07 -18.10 4.08
CA LEU A 71 1.02 -17.02 4.32
C LEU A 71 1.64 -16.56 3.02
N LEU A 72 1.93 -15.28 2.96
CA LEU A 72 2.76 -14.72 1.92
C LEU A 72 4.18 -15.26 2.07
N HIS A 73 4.68 -15.89 1.02
CA HIS A 73 5.97 -16.57 0.99
C HIS A 73 6.87 -15.96 -0.08
N ALA A 74 8.11 -15.65 0.28
CA ALA A 74 9.13 -15.18 -0.65
C ALA A 74 9.83 -16.35 -1.35
N ASN A 75 9.58 -16.53 -2.64
CA ASN A 75 10.30 -17.50 -3.46
C ASN A 75 11.55 -16.85 -4.05
N ASN A 76 12.66 -16.97 -3.34
CA ASN A 76 13.95 -16.39 -3.75
C ASN A 76 14.50 -16.97 -5.07
N LYS A 77 14.08 -18.17 -5.48
CA LYS A 77 14.57 -18.81 -6.71
C LYS A 77 13.92 -18.21 -7.96
N GLU A 78 12.62 -17.93 -7.87
CA GLU A 78 11.82 -17.42 -8.99
C GLU A 78 11.62 -15.90 -8.92
N HIS A 79 12.15 -15.24 -7.89
CA HIS A 79 11.93 -13.82 -7.61
C HIS A 79 10.43 -13.45 -7.52
N SER A 80 9.61 -14.39 -7.05
CA SER A 80 8.15 -14.28 -6.94
C SER A 80 7.68 -14.22 -5.49
N VAL A 81 6.45 -13.75 -5.32
CA VAL A 81 5.74 -13.75 -4.04
C VAL A 81 4.48 -14.58 -4.20
N GLU A 82 4.32 -15.59 -3.36
CA GLU A 82 3.29 -16.61 -3.50
C GLU A 82 2.50 -16.77 -2.20
N LEU A 83 1.31 -17.38 -2.28
CA LEU A 83 0.56 -17.82 -1.10
C LEU A 83 0.85 -19.30 -0.86
N GLN A 84 1.44 -19.61 0.29
CA GLN A 84 1.73 -20.97 0.68
C GLN A 84 0.95 -21.33 1.93
N LYS A 85 0.30 -22.50 1.91
CA LYS A 85 -0.38 -23.05 3.08
C LYS A 85 0.67 -23.45 4.13
N CYS A 86 0.54 -22.93 5.34
CA CYS A 86 1.44 -23.24 6.44
C CYS A 86 0.86 -24.36 7.29
N GLU A 87 1.48 -25.54 7.23
CA GLU A 87 1.06 -26.72 8.01
C GLU A 87 2.02 -27.02 9.19
N ASN A 88 3.19 -26.37 9.27
CA ASN A 88 4.29 -26.66 10.23
C ASN A 88 4.92 -25.37 10.83
N GLN A 89 6.14 -25.47 11.41
CA GLN A 89 6.98 -24.32 11.79
C GLN A 89 7.03 -23.30 10.65
N LEU A 90 6.81 -22.03 10.98
CA LEU A 90 6.75 -20.93 10.02
C LEU A 90 8.10 -20.81 9.31
N PRO A 91 8.17 -21.00 7.98
CA PRO A 91 9.42 -20.86 7.25
C PRO A 91 9.90 -19.41 7.35
N ASP A 92 11.20 -19.19 7.48
CA ASP A 92 11.78 -17.85 7.51
C ASP A 92 11.43 -17.02 6.27
N GLN A 93 11.17 -17.68 5.13
CA GLN A 93 10.71 -17.06 3.88
C GLN A 93 9.32 -16.40 3.98
N ALA A 94 8.56 -16.69 5.04
CA ALA A 94 7.27 -16.04 5.31
C ALA A 94 7.40 -14.80 6.22
N PHE A 95 8.62 -14.49 6.68
CA PHE A 95 8.89 -13.33 7.51
C PHE A 95 9.56 -12.21 6.73
N PHE A 96 9.07 -11.00 6.96
CA PHE A 96 9.56 -9.78 6.35
C PHE A 96 9.90 -8.76 7.42
N ARG A 97 11.04 -8.09 7.29
CA ARG A 97 11.36 -6.90 8.08
C ARG A 97 10.51 -5.74 7.57
N LEU A 98 9.78 -5.13 8.49
CA LEU A 98 8.91 -4.00 8.21
C LEU A 98 9.69 -2.69 8.34
N HIS A 99 9.91 -2.04 7.21
CA HIS A 99 10.55 -0.73 7.15
C HIS A 99 9.49 0.36 7.06
N ARG A 100 9.36 1.20 8.09
CA ARG A 100 8.45 2.35 8.05
C ARG A 100 9.09 3.49 7.25
N LYS A 101 8.46 3.91 6.16
CA LYS A 101 8.91 5.05 5.32
C LYS A 101 8.22 6.36 5.71
N SER A 102 6.95 6.28 6.13
CA SER A 102 6.17 7.40 6.65
C SER A 102 5.09 6.90 7.62
N SER A 103 4.18 7.77 8.08
CA SER A 103 3.06 7.36 8.94
C SER A 103 2.11 6.34 8.31
N LYS A 104 2.05 6.28 6.96
CA LYS A 104 1.15 5.38 6.22
C LYS A 104 1.86 4.48 5.22
N CYS A 105 3.14 4.73 4.93
CA CYS A 105 3.90 3.99 3.92
C CYS A 105 4.95 3.09 4.56
N VAL A 106 5.04 1.86 4.06
CA VAL A 106 5.96 0.82 4.54
C VAL A 106 6.60 0.07 3.37
N SER A 107 7.71 -0.59 3.63
CA SER A 107 8.33 -1.57 2.74
C SER A 107 8.56 -2.88 3.50
N PHE A 108 8.57 -4.00 2.77
CA PHE A 108 8.74 -5.33 3.35
C PHE A 108 10.00 -5.98 2.79
N GLU A 109 11.04 -6.10 3.60
CA GLU A 109 12.31 -6.72 3.20
C GLU A 109 12.33 -8.20 3.62
N CYS A 110 12.80 -9.09 2.76
CA CYS A 110 12.95 -10.52 3.09
C CYS A 110 13.88 -10.72 4.29
N LYS A 111 13.43 -11.43 5.33
CA LYS A 111 14.25 -11.70 6.54
C LYS A 111 15.61 -12.34 6.21
N ASN A 112 15.61 -13.33 5.30
CA ASN A 112 16.80 -14.10 4.95
C ASN A 112 17.50 -13.63 3.66
N ASN A 113 17.08 -12.50 3.07
CA ASN A 113 17.71 -11.96 1.86
C ASN A 113 17.73 -10.43 1.90
N PRO A 114 18.65 -9.82 2.68
CA PRO A 114 18.73 -8.38 2.83
C PRO A 114 18.88 -7.64 1.50
N GLY A 115 18.26 -6.47 1.39
CA GLY A 115 18.15 -5.68 0.17
C GLY A 115 17.15 -6.21 -0.85
N VAL A 116 16.46 -7.32 -0.58
CA VAL A 116 15.35 -7.81 -1.42
C VAL A 116 14.02 -7.49 -0.75
N PHE A 117 13.14 -6.82 -1.48
CA PHE A 117 11.86 -6.33 -0.98
C PHE A 117 10.70 -6.92 -1.77
N ILE A 118 9.54 -7.04 -1.12
CA ILE A 118 8.28 -7.15 -1.85
C ILE A 118 8.09 -5.86 -2.64
N GLY A 119 7.68 -5.98 -3.89
CA GLY A 119 7.26 -4.86 -4.71
C GLY A 119 6.27 -5.27 -5.79
N VAL A 120 5.93 -4.32 -6.65
CA VAL A 120 5.04 -4.54 -7.78
C VAL A 120 5.85 -4.54 -9.07
N LYS A 121 5.72 -5.61 -9.86
CA LYS A 121 6.32 -5.74 -11.19
C LYS A 121 5.28 -6.34 -12.14
N ASP A 122 5.10 -5.76 -13.32
CA ASP A 122 4.15 -6.23 -14.33
C ASP A 122 2.71 -6.41 -13.79
N ASN A 123 2.28 -5.53 -12.87
CA ASN A 123 0.99 -5.58 -12.14
C ASN A 123 0.82 -6.77 -11.16
N HIS A 124 1.89 -7.49 -10.86
CA HIS A 124 1.91 -8.60 -9.91
C HIS A 124 2.85 -8.29 -8.73
N LEU A 125 2.66 -8.97 -7.61
CA LEU A 125 3.64 -8.94 -6.51
C LEU A 125 4.87 -9.76 -6.92
N ALA A 126 6.05 -9.20 -6.66
CA ALA A 126 7.33 -9.82 -6.98
C ALA A 126 8.40 -9.44 -5.93
N LEU A 127 9.54 -10.12 -5.97
CA LEU A 127 10.71 -9.77 -5.20
C LEU A 127 11.61 -8.83 -6.02
N ILE A 128 11.88 -7.65 -5.48
CA ILE A 128 12.71 -6.60 -6.09
C ILE A 128 13.99 -6.45 -5.29
N LYS A 129 15.15 -6.64 -5.93
CA LYS A 129 16.44 -6.31 -5.33
C LYS A 129 16.66 -4.81 -5.44
N VAL A 130 16.79 -4.13 -4.31
CA VAL A 130 17.15 -2.71 -4.22
C VAL A 130 18.67 -2.64 -4.02
N GLY A 131 19.37 -1.97 -4.94
CA GLY A 131 20.84 -1.87 -4.98
C GLY A 131 21.32 -0.72 -5.89
N ASP A 132 22.62 -0.65 -6.16
CA ASP A 132 23.34 0.52 -6.75
C ASP A 132 22.90 0.96 -8.16
N GLN A 133 22.05 0.19 -8.85
CA GLN A 133 21.45 0.60 -10.11
C GLN A 133 20.29 1.54 -9.80
N THR A 134 20.59 2.84 -9.84
CA THR A 134 19.70 3.99 -9.76
C THR A 134 18.59 3.91 -10.80
N GLU A 135 17.50 3.26 -10.47
CA GLU A 135 16.20 3.69 -10.95
C GLU A 135 15.32 3.96 -9.74
N ASP A 136 15.03 5.23 -9.48
CA ASP A 136 14.13 5.66 -8.40
C ASP A 136 12.77 4.95 -8.49
N SER A 137 12.38 4.56 -9.71
CA SER A 137 11.20 3.74 -10.02
C SER A 137 11.20 2.38 -9.29
N SER A 138 12.37 1.76 -9.10
CA SER A 138 12.50 0.46 -8.41
C SER A 138 12.20 0.58 -6.91
N ILE A 139 12.57 1.70 -6.29
CA ILE A 139 12.32 1.98 -4.88
C ILE A 139 10.83 2.27 -4.68
N GLU A 140 10.24 3.13 -5.51
CA GLU A 140 8.82 3.47 -5.42
C GLU A 140 7.91 2.23 -5.52
N ASN A 141 8.26 1.28 -6.40
CA ASN A 141 7.54 0.02 -6.57
C ASN A 141 7.57 -0.91 -5.34
N THR A 142 8.42 -0.63 -4.34
CA THR A 142 8.50 -1.38 -3.07
C THR A 142 7.78 -0.70 -1.91
N ILE A 143 7.13 0.45 -2.15
CA ILE A 143 6.44 1.23 -1.12
C ILE A 143 4.94 0.90 -1.14
N PHE A 144 4.44 0.40 -0.02
CA PHE A 144 3.03 0.08 0.17
C PHE A 144 2.38 1.06 1.15
N LYS A 145 1.18 1.53 0.80
CA LYS A 145 0.34 2.32 1.69
C LYS A 145 -0.61 1.42 2.48
N LEU A 146 -0.59 1.52 3.80
CA LEU A 146 -1.55 0.88 4.70
C LEU A 146 -2.76 1.80 4.95
N SER A 147 -3.96 1.23 5.02
CA SER A 147 -5.25 1.95 5.13
C SER A 147 -6.19 1.35 6.16
#